data_AF-A0A6C9W2G3-F1
#
_entry.id   AF-A0A6C9W2G3-F1
#
_cell.length_a   1.000
_cell.length_b   1.000
_cell.length_c   1.000
_cell.angle_alpha   90.00
_cell.angle_beta   90.00
_cell.angle_gamma   90.00
#
_symmetry.space_group_name_H-M   'P 1'
#
loop_
_entity.id
_entity.type
_entity.pdbx_description
1 polymer ?
#
loop_
_entity_poly.entity_id
_entity_poly.type
_entity_poly.pdbx_seq_one_letter_code
_entity_poly.pdbx_strand_id
1 'polypeptide(L)'
;HIAKSPAPVITADKEITYAKNAEVSITEFLAAIHAKTSDGSPIESDFATAVIWSTAGDYTVTLKSTNEDGVEAIPVEVKVHIVEPLAPTISNVTFDVDDVQTTESLEAGELISEPLSPTKEGYTFIGWYDSKTGGNKWDFTTDKMPAYNIILYAQFSKDTNKAEAAGGDKPSTPSSIKVSPTGQSESGNLENRSNIKLPATGDDNATVLLVGFGLLMLGLFIRLTQKKRAK
;
A
#
# COMPACT_ATOMS: atom_id res chain seq x y z
N HIS A 1 56.54 -8.22 41.83
CA HIS A 1 55.10 -8.02 41.56
C HIS A 1 54.96 -7.36 40.20
N ILE A 2 54.24 -7.97 39.27
CA ILE A 2 53.84 -7.29 38.03
C ILE A 2 52.59 -6.47 38.39
N ALA A 3 52.62 -5.16 38.14
CA ALA A 3 51.48 -4.28 38.38
C ALA A 3 50.42 -4.52 37.30
N LYS A 4 49.14 -4.61 37.69
CA LYS A 4 48.01 -4.72 36.76
C LYS A 4 47.69 -3.38 36.12
N SER A 5 47.15 -3.41 34.91
CA SER A 5 46.61 -2.24 34.20
C SER A 5 45.36 -1.68 34.90
N PRO A 6 45.06 -0.38 34.76
CA PRO A 6 43.83 0.20 35.30
C PRO A 6 42.57 -0.39 34.65
N ALA A 7 41.43 -0.26 35.35
CA ALA A 7 40.14 -0.70 34.83
C ALA A 7 39.76 0.05 33.53
N PRO A 8 39.11 -0.62 32.56
CA PRO A 8 38.58 0.05 31.38
C PRO A 8 37.46 1.04 31.75
N VAL A 9 37.36 2.14 31.01
CA VAL A 9 36.23 3.10 31.12
C VAL A 9 35.31 2.90 29.93
N ILE A 10 34.05 2.53 30.19
CA ILE A 10 33.01 2.39 29.15
C ILE A 10 32.40 3.75 28.85
N THR A 11 32.34 4.12 27.56
CA THR A 11 31.62 5.30 27.05
C THR A 11 30.58 4.84 26.04
N ALA A 12 29.34 5.32 26.19
CA ALA A 12 28.21 5.03 25.29
C ALA A 12 27.13 6.11 25.46
N ASP A 13 26.28 6.25 24.45
CA ASP A 13 25.02 6.98 24.55
C ASP A 13 24.12 6.33 25.60
N LYS A 14 23.37 7.15 26.33
CA LYS A 14 22.60 6.69 27.49
C LYS A 14 21.22 6.16 27.15
N GLU A 15 20.68 6.53 26.01
CA GLU A 15 19.34 6.16 25.60
C GLU A 15 19.29 5.89 24.09
N ILE A 16 18.43 4.95 23.69
CA ILE A 16 18.14 4.65 22.29
C ILE A 16 16.69 4.18 22.14
N THR A 17 16.10 4.40 20.97
CA THR A 17 14.70 4.02 20.69
C THR A 17 14.62 3.05 19.52
N TYR A 18 13.80 2.02 19.66
CA TYR A 18 13.46 1.08 18.60
C TYR A 18 11.95 0.86 18.53
N ALA A 19 11.46 0.47 17.34
CA ALA A 19 10.09 0.02 17.17
C ALA A 19 9.86 -1.36 17.81
N LYS A 20 8.66 -1.57 18.34
CA LYS A 20 8.17 -2.87 18.81
C LYS A 20 8.35 -3.94 17.73
N ASN A 21 8.83 -5.11 18.12
CA ASN A 21 9.18 -6.25 17.26
C ASN A 21 10.33 -5.99 16.27
N ALA A 22 11.13 -4.93 16.45
CA ALA A 22 12.35 -4.77 15.66
C ALA A 22 13.33 -5.92 15.91
N GLU A 23 14.07 -6.30 14.87
CA GLU A 23 15.15 -7.28 14.95
C GLU A 23 16.48 -6.51 14.97
N VAL A 24 17.09 -6.42 16.15
CA VAL A 24 18.38 -5.72 16.35
C VAL A 24 19.35 -6.68 17.02
N SER A 25 20.51 -6.88 16.41
CA SER A 25 21.60 -7.67 16.99
C SER A 25 22.38 -6.88 18.04
N ILE A 26 23.10 -7.58 18.92
CA ILE A 26 23.97 -6.93 19.92
C ILE A 26 25.02 -6.02 19.26
N THR A 27 25.58 -6.43 18.12
CA THR A 27 26.59 -5.64 17.40
C THR A 27 26.03 -4.33 16.88
N GLU A 28 24.81 -4.36 16.31
CA GLU A 28 24.11 -3.16 15.84
C GLU A 28 23.75 -2.25 17.00
N PHE A 29 23.28 -2.81 18.11
CA PHE A 29 23.00 -2.05 19.32
C PHE A 29 24.25 -1.33 19.84
N LEU A 30 25.36 -2.06 20.06
CA LEU A 30 26.62 -1.47 20.56
C LEU A 30 27.16 -0.39 19.62
N ALA A 31 27.05 -0.60 18.30
CA ALA A 31 27.44 0.41 17.31
C ALA A 31 26.53 1.65 17.38
N ALA A 32 25.22 1.47 17.48
CA ALA A 32 24.23 2.56 17.49
C ALA A 32 24.35 3.46 18.72
N ILE A 33 24.75 2.91 19.87
CA ILE A 33 24.99 3.68 21.11
C ILE A 33 26.45 4.16 21.21
N HIS A 34 27.24 4.02 20.15
CA HIS A 34 28.66 4.39 20.12
C HIS A 34 29.48 3.80 21.28
N ALA A 35 29.19 2.56 21.69
CA ALA A 35 29.84 1.92 22.83
C ALA A 35 31.33 1.66 22.57
N LYS A 36 32.18 2.16 23.47
CA LYS A 36 33.65 2.02 23.40
C LYS A 36 34.25 1.90 24.81
N THR A 37 35.43 1.29 24.89
CA THR A 37 36.29 1.29 26.09
C THR A 37 37.51 2.16 25.88
N SER A 38 38.07 2.69 26.96
CA SER A 38 39.27 3.54 26.91
C SER A 38 40.54 2.84 26.40
N ASP A 39 40.58 1.50 26.50
CA ASP A 39 41.75 0.67 26.21
C ASP A 39 41.51 -0.39 25.12
N GLY A 40 40.31 -0.41 24.53
CA GLY A 40 39.93 -1.41 23.52
C GLY A 40 39.49 -2.76 24.09
N SER A 41 39.34 -2.89 25.41
CA SER A 41 38.75 -4.09 26.05
C SER A 41 37.36 -4.40 25.49
N PRO A 42 37.00 -5.69 25.34
CA PRO A 42 35.70 -6.08 24.81
C PRO A 42 34.56 -5.64 25.73
N ILE A 43 33.39 -5.36 25.14
CA ILE A 43 32.16 -5.02 25.86
C ILE A 43 31.22 -6.21 25.81
N GLU A 44 30.74 -6.63 26.98
CA GLU A 44 29.66 -7.59 27.16
C GLU A 44 28.38 -6.86 27.55
N SER A 45 27.22 -7.46 27.25
CA SER A 45 25.92 -6.87 27.55
C SER A 45 24.83 -7.93 27.75
N ASP A 46 23.85 -7.60 28.60
CA ASP A 46 22.63 -8.37 28.83
C ASP A 46 21.50 -8.04 27.83
N PHE A 47 21.75 -7.21 26.80
CA PHE A 47 20.77 -6.71 25.82
C PHE A 47 19.77 -7.76 25.32
N ALA A 48 20.28 -8.92 24.90
CA ALA A 48 19.46 -10.00 24.33
C ALA A 48 18.42 -10.57 25.31
N THR A 49 18.67 -10.43 26.62
CA THR A 49 17.80 -10.92 27.69
C THR A 49 17.04 -9.81 28.42
N ALA A 50 17.58 -8.58 28.42
CA ALA A 50 17.01 -7.45 29.13
C ALA A 50 15.86 -6.77 28.36
N VAL A 51 15.91 -6.76 27.02
CA VAL A 51 14.92 -6.08 26.19
C VAL A 51 13.82 -7.05 25.75
N ILE A 52 12.55 -6.70 26.05
CA ILE A 52 11.38 -7.45 25.58
C ILE A 52 10.77 -6.74 24.38
N TRP A 53 11.15 -7.18 23.18
CA TRP A 53 10.75 -6.55 21.90
C TRP A 53 9.24 -6.52 21.64
N SER A 54 8.49 -7.45 22.21
CA SER A 54 7.04 -7.58 21.99
C SER A 54 6.19 -6.65 22.87
N THR A 55 6.81 -5.91 23.79
CA THR A 55 6.12 -5.05 24.75
C THR A 55 6.73 -3.65 24.69
N ALA A 56 5.90 -2.63 24.43
CA ALA A 56 6.35 -1.25 24.47
C ALA A 56 6.66 -0.84 25.91
N GLY A 57 7.72 -0.06 26.09
CA GLY A 57 8.20 0.36 27.40
C GLY A 57 9.70 0.64 27.42
N ASP A 58 10.19 0.96 28.61
CA ASP A 58 11.60 1.27 28.84
C ASP A 58 12.30 0.06 29.47
N TYR A 59 13.43 -0.33 28.87
CA TYR A 59 14.26 -1.43 29.33
C TYR A 59 15.65 -0.90 29.69
N THR A 60 16.24 -1.43 30.76
CA THR A 60 17.60 -1.06 31.15
C THR A 60 18.55 -2.17 30.75
N VAL A 61 19.56 -1.80 29.98
CA VAL A 61 20.60 -2.70 29.48
C VAL A 61 21.91 -2.35 30.17
N THR A 62 22.60 -3.36 30.68
CA THR A 62 23.88 -3.20 31.38
C THR A 62 25.02 -3.54 30.44
N LEU A 63 25.99 -2.63 30.32
CA LEU A 63 27.26 -2.86 29.66
C LEU A 63 28.33 -3.18 30.71
N LYS A 64 29.11 -4.22 30.45
CA LYS A 64 30.24 -4.65 31.28
C LYS A 64 31.48 -4.80 30.42
N SER A 65 32.65 -4.67 31.03
CA SER A 65 33.93 -4.90 30.35
C SER A 65 34.98 -5.31 31.38
N THR A 66 35.88 -6.18 30.96
CA THR A 66 37.01 -6.67 31.76
C THR A 66 38.24 -6.69 30.87
N ASN A 67 39.35 -6.11 31.34
CA ASN A 67 40.60 -6.09 30.59
C ASN A 67 41.37 -7.43 30.70
N GLU A 68 42.47 -7.57 29.97
CA GLU A 68 43.30 -8.80 29.96
C GLU A 68 43.86 -9.18 31.35
N ASP A 69 44.01 -8.20 32.25
CA ASP A 69 44.47 -8.40 33.63
C ASP A 69 43.35 -8.83 34.60
N GLY A 70 42.12 -8.98 34.09
CA GLY A 70 40.94 -9.36 34.87
C GLY A 70 40.38 -8.22 35.73
N VAL A 71 40.65 -6.96 35.40
CA VAL A 71 40.12 -5.79 36.13
C VAL A 71 38.83 -5.34 35.46
N GLU A 72 37.75 -5.31 36.24
CA GLU A 72 36.41 -4.96 35.77
C GLU A 72 36.19 -3.44 35.68
N ALA A 73 35.51 -3.00 34.63
CA ALA A 73 34.99 -1.64 34.50
C ALA A 73 33.83 -1.38 35.47
N ILE A 74 33.59 -0.10 35.76
CA ILE A 74 32.30 0.33 36.33
C ILE A 74 31.23 0.09 35.26
N PRO A 75 30.16 -0.70 35.54
CA PRO A 75 29.11 -0.96 34.56
C PRO A 75 28.41 0.33 34.11
N VAL A 76 27.96 0.35 32.85
CA VAL A 76 27.20 1.45 32.28
C VAL A 76 25.81 0.98 31.90
N GLU A 77 24.79 1.67 32.38
CA GLU A 77 23.40 1.42 32.01
C GLU A 77 22.99 2.28 30.80
N VAL A 78 22.22 1.67 29.91
CA VAL A 78 21.63 2.29 28.72
C VAL A 78 20.14 1.99 28.71
N LYS A 79 19.31 3.03 28.53
CA LYS A 79 17.86 2.88 28.44
C LYS A 79 17.44 2.63 26.99
N VAL A 80 16.75 1.52 26.77
CA VAL A 80 16.18 1.16 25.48
C VAL A 80 14.68 1.41 25.52
N HIS A 81 14.20 2.34 24.71
CA HIS A 81 12.79 2.64 24.55
C HIS A 81 12.21 1.79 23.42
N ILE A 82 11.27 0.90 23.74
CA ILE A 82 10.49 0.18 22.74
C ILE A 82 9.16 0.91 22.56
N VAL A 83 8.95 1.44 21.36
CA VAL A 83 7.74 2.22 21.04
C VAL A 83 6.87 1.47 20.05
N GLU A 84 5.55 1.59 20.19
CA GLU A 84 4.63 1.04 19.20
C GLU A 84 4.80 1.81 17.88
N PRO A 85 4.97 1.12 16.73
CA PRO A 85 4.96 1.80 15.45
C PRO A 85 3.58 2.44 15.25
N LEU A 86 3.56 3.65 14.68
CA LEU A 86 2.30 4.28 14.30
C LEU A 86 1.61 3.38 13.27
N ALA A 87 0.35 3.00 13.55
CA ALA A 87 -0.45 2.28 12.57
C ALA A 87 -0.72 3.21 11.37
N PRO A 88 -0.66 2.70 10.12
CA PRO A 88 -0.98 3.50 8.95
C PRO A 88 -2.43 4.01 9.05
N THR A 89 -2.65 5.26 8.68
CA THR A 89 -4.01 5.84 8.68
C THR A 89 -4.69 5.49 7.37
N ILE A 90 -5.58 4.50 7.39
CA ILE A 90 -6.37 4.10 6.22
C ILE A 90 -7.63 4.95 6.12
N SER A 91 -7.92 5.50 4.94
CA SER A 91 -9.14 6.26 4.64
C SER A 91 -9.79 5.74 3.35
N ASN A 92 -11.06 6.10 3.14
CA ASN A 92 -11.82 5.68 1.98
C ASN A 92 -11.98 6.80 0.97
N VAL A 93 -11.70 6.51 -0.30
CA VAL A 93 -12.16 7.31 -1.44
C VAL A 93 -13.37 6.64 -2.06
N THR A 94 -14.46 7.40 -2.19
CA THR A 94 -15.68 6.95 -2.86
C THR A 94 -15.82 7.66 -4.20
N PHE A 95 -15.83 6.91 -5.28
CA PHE A 95 -16.10 7.39 -6.63
C PHE A 95 -17.60 7.33 -6.89
N ASP A 96 -18.24 8.47 -7.12
CA ASP A 96 -19.68 8.61 -7.38
C ASP A 96 -19.93 8.96 -8.85
N VAL A 97 -20.66 8.10 -9.56
CA VAL A 97 -21.11 8.31 -10.94
C VAL A 97 -22.64 8.28 -10.95
N ASP A 98 -23.26 9.46 -10.99
CA ASP A 98 -24.73 9.59 -10.95
C ASP A 98 -25.36 8.77 -9.80
N ASP A 99 -24.84 8.92 -8.58
CA ASP A 99 -25.27 8.21 -7.36
C ASP A 99 -24.95 6.70 -7.32
N VAL A 100 -24.22 6.18 -8.32
CA VAL A 100 -23.61 4.84 -8.28
C VAL A 100 -22.21 4.96 -7.70
N GLN A 101 -21.97 4.34 -6.53
CA GLN A 101 -20.74 4.49 -5.76
C GLN A 101 -19.86 3.24 -5.80
N THR A 102 -18.56 3.45 -5.99
CA THR A 102 -17.50 2.45 -5.76
C THR A 102 -16.52 3.01 -4.73
N THR A 103 -16.04 2.19 -3.80
CA THR A 103 -15.14 2.64 -2.73
C THR A 103 -13.85 1.86 -2.74
N GLU A 104 -12.75 2.57 -2.51
CA GLU A 104 -11.40 2.02 -2.34
C GLU A 104 -10.83 2.52 -1.00
N SER A 105 -10.02 1.70 -0.34
CA SER A 105 -9.35 2.04 0.92
C SER A 105 -7.84 2.15 0.67
N LEU A 106 -7.27 3.31 0.99
CA LEU A 106 -5.83 3.60 0.82
C LEU A 106 -5.24 4.20 2.10
N GLU A 107 -3.91 4.11 2.23
CA GLU A 107 -3.19 4.83 3.28
C GLU A 107 -3.14 6.34 2.97
N ALA A 108 -3.29 7.15 4.01
CA ALA A 108 -3.18 8.60 3.91
C ALA A 108 -1.79 9.00 3.39
N GLY A 109 -1.77 9.88 2.39
CA GLY A 109 -0.55 10.34 1.74
C GLY A 109 -0.19 9.58 0.45
N GLU A 110 -0.85 8.46 0.15
CA GLU A 110 -0.67 7.74 -1.11
C GLU A 110 -1.40 8.45 -2.27
N LEU A 111 -0.93 8.22 -3.51
CA LEU A 111 -1.66 8.65 -4.70
C LEU A 111 -2.81 7.68 -4.96
N ILE A 112 -3.98 8.22 -5.28
CA ILE A 112 -5.14 7.42 -5.68
C ILE A 112 -4.91 6.99 -7.13
N SER A 113 -5.16 5.72 -7.46
CA SER A 113 -5.12 5.27 -8.85
C SER A 113 -6.34 5.80 -9.60
N GLU A 114 -6.14 6.43 -10.75
CA GLU A 114 -7.26 6.95 -11.54
C GLU A 114 -8.16 5.79 -12.02
N PRO A 115 -9.47 5.82 -11.72
CA PRO A 115 -10.38 4.78 -12.17
C PRO A 115 -10.66 4.90 -13.67
N LEU A 116 -11.18 3.84 -14.28
CA LEU A 116 -11.65 3.90 -15.66
C LEU A 116 -12.69 5.00 -15.84
N SER A 117 -12.50 5.83 -16.88
CA SER A 117 -13.40 6.96 -17.14
C SER A 117 -14.83 6.47 -17.38
N PRO A 118 -15.83 7.00 -16.64
CA PRO A 118 -17.22 6.62 -16.83
C PRO A 118 -17.78 7.17 -18.15
N THR A 119 -18.82 6.54 -18.68
CA THR A 119 -19.50 6.94 -19.92
C THR A 119 -20.97 7.28 -19.64
N LYS A 120 -21.49 8.32 -20.32
CA LYS A 120 -22.87 8.79 -20.19
C LYS A 120 -23.38 9.27 -21.56
N GLU A 121 -24.48 8.71 -22.04
CA GLU A 121 -25.00 9.00 -23.39
C GLU A 121 -25.36 10.48 -23.57
N GLY A 122 -24.82 11.10 -24.63
CA GLY A 122 -25.02 12.53 -24.92
C GLY A 122 -24.22 13.49 -24.03
N TYR A 123 -23.23 12.98 -23.29
CA TYR A 123 -22.32 13.77 -22.48
C TYR A 123 -20.87 13.30 -22.59
N THR A 124 -19.95 14.24 -22.44
CA THR A 124 -18.50 14.02 -22.35
C THR A 124 -18.05 14.08 -20.88
N PHE A 125 -17.33 13.07 -20.39
CA PHE A 125 -16.71 13.07 -19.05
C PHE A 125 -15.61 14.14 -18.97
N ILE A 126 -15.66 15.01 -17.96
CA ILE A 126 -14.70 16.13 -17.80
C ILE A 126 -13.73 15.95 -16.63
N GLY A 127 -13.96 14.96 -15.76
CA GLY A 127 -13.09 14.63 -14.64
C GLY A 127 -13.83 14.28 -13.35
N TRP A 128 -13.03 13.96 -12.34
CA TRP A 128 -13.45 13.73 -10.96
C TRP A 128 -13.28 14.99 -10.14
N TYR A 129 -14.29 15.34 -9.33
CA TYR A 129 -14.33 16.58 -8.55
C TYR A 129 -14.71 16.32 -7.10
N ASP A 130 -14.26 17.17 -6.19
CA ASP A 130 -14.58 17.09 -4.74
C ASP A 130 -16.04 17.43 -4.38
N SER A 131 -16.84 17.84 -5.38
CA SER A 131 -18.23 18.27 -5.22
C SER A 131 -19.09 17.74 -6.37
N LYS A 132 -20.38 17.47 -6.10
CA LYS A 132 -21.32 16.91 -7.11
C LYS A 132 -21.51 17.83 -8.33
N THR A 133 -21.36 19.15 -8.15
CA THR A 133 -21.39 20.14 -9.24
C THR A 133 -20.30 21.19 -9.00
N GLY A 134 -19.45 21.47 -10.00
CA GLY A 134 -18.32 22.39 -9.82
C GLY A 134 -17.25 21.81 -8.89
N GLY A 135 -16.72 22.61 -7.96
CA GLY A 135 -15.66 22.17 -7.05
C GLY A 135 -14.28 22.11 -7.69
N ASN A 136 -13.33 21.52 -6.98
CA ASN A 136 -11.97 21.36 -7.46
C ASN A 136 -11.82 20.02 -8.18
N LYS A 137 -11.17 20.04 -9.34
CA LYS A 137 -10.84 18.83 -10.08
C LYS A 137 -9.72 18.10 -9.34
N TRP A 138 -9.93 16.82 -9.06
CA TRP A 138 -8.90 15.95 -8.50
C TRP A 138 -7.83 15.64 -9.55
N ASP A 139 -6.56 15.80 -9.17
CA ASP A 139 -5.40 15.44 -9.97
C ASP A 139 -4.74 14.18 -9.41
N PHE A 140 -5.02 13.02 -10.03
CA PHE A 140 -4.47 11.72 -9.61
C PHE A 140 -2.94 11.62 -9.69
N THR A 141 -2.26 12.60 -10.29
CA THR A 141 -0.80 12.63 -10.37
C THR A 141 -0.14 13.42 -9.23
N THR A 142 -0.88 14.30 -8.57
CA THR A 142 -0.34 15.20 -7.54
C THR A 142 -1.11 15.16 -6.21
N ASP A 143 -2.42 14.96 -6.26
CA ASP A 143 -3.28 14.92 -5.09
C ASP A 143 -3.14 13.57 -4.36
N LYS A 144 -2.95 13.67 -3.04
CA LYS A 144 -2.74 12.54 -2.16
C LYS A 144 -3.99 12.25 -1.33
N MET A 145 -4.19 10.97 -1.02
CA MET A 145 -5.25 10.51 -0.14
C MET A 145 -5.18 11.22 1.21
N PRO A 146 -6.22 11.95 1.64
CA PRO A 146 -6.21 12.59 2.95
C PRO A 146 -6.39 11.57 4.09
N ALA A 147 -6.12 12.00 5.32
CA ALA A 147 -6.34 11.22 6.55
C ALA A 147 -7.84 11.18 6.98
N TYR A 148 -8.76 11.35 6.03
CA TYR A 148 -10.20 11.26 6.22
C TYR A 148 -10.87 10.81 4.92
N ASN A 149 -12.11 10.32 5.01
CA ASN A 149 -12.83 9.83 3.84
C ASN A 149 -13.24 10.97 2.90
N ILE A 150 -13.10 10.73 1.60
CA ILE A 150 -13.52 11.67 0.55
C ILE A 150 -14.48 11.02 -0.44
N ILE A 151 -15.27 11.85 -1.10
CA ILE A 151 -16.09 11.45 -2.24
C ILE A 151 -15.64 12.27 -3.45
N LEU A 152 -15.33 11.58 -4.54
CA LEU A 152 -15.03 12.18 -5.82
C LEU A 152 -16.21 11.93 -6.77
N TYR A 153 -16.76 13.00 -7.32
CA TYR A 153 -17.92 12.97 -8.19
C TYR A 153 -17.50 13.08 -9.65
N ALA A 154 -17.97 12.16 -10.48
CA ALA A 154 -17.81 12.25 -11.92
C ALA A 154 -18.68 13.39 -12.45
N GLN A 155 -18.05 14.34 -13.15
CA GLN A 155 -18.78 15.41 -13.83
C GLN A 155 -18.70 15.26 -15.34
N PHE A 156 -19.75 15.74 -16.01
CA PHE A 156 -19.93 15.60 -17.44
C PHE A 156 -20.41 16.91 -18.06
N SER A 157 -19.98 17.19 -19.29
CA SER A 157 -20.49 18.28 -20.13
C SER A 157 -21.45 17.71 -21.17
N LYS A 158 -22.61 18.34 -21.38
CA LYS A 158 -23.55 17.92 -22.42
C LYS A 158 -22.92 18.10 -23.79
N ASP A 159 -23.03 17.09 -24.64
CA ASP A 159 -22.58 17.19 -26.02
C ASP A 159 -23.48 18.18 -26.76
N THR A 160 -22.91 19.23 -27.34
CA THR A 160 -23.65 20.18 -28.16
C THR A 160 -23.83 19.61 -29.56
N ASN A 161 -24.71 18.62 -29.69
CA ASN A 161 -25.22 18.22 -30.99
C ASN A 161 -26.17 19.33 -31.47
N LYS A 162 -25.67 20.23 -32.32
CA LYS A 162 -26.48 21.21 -33.03
C LYS A 162 -27.45 20.47 -33.95
N ALA A 163 -28.73 20.37 -33.57
CA ALA A 163 -29.79 19.89 -34.46
C ALA A 163 -30.59 21.09 -34.99
N GLU A 164 -30.42 21.43 -36.27
CA GLU A 164 -31.54 21.86 -37.14
C GLU A 164 -31.08 22.06 -38.61
N ALA A 165 -31.36 21.06 -39.44
CA ALA A 165 -31.85 21.26 -40.80
C ALA A 165 -33.02 20.28 -40.99
N ALA A 166 -34.11 20.77 -41.54
CA ALA A 166 -35.47 20.34 -41.27
C ALA A 166 -35.91 18.98 -41.88
N GLY A 167 -36.81 18.32 -41.16
CA GLY A 167 -38.07 17.77 -41.71
C GLY A 167 -38.14 16.25 -41.96
N GLY A 168 -39.06 15.57 -41.25
CA GLY A 168 -39.76 14.39 -41.77
C GLY A 168 -39.91 13.17 -40.85
N ASP A 169 -40.97 13.17 -40.03
CA ASP A 169 -41.81 12.05 -39.57
C ASP A 169 -41.26 10.75 -38.90
N LYS A 170 -41.80 10.54 -37.70
CA LYS A 170 -42.44 9.32 -37.13
C LYS A 170 -41.78 8.72 -35.87
N PRO A 171 -42.56 8.38 -34.81
CA PRO A 171 -42.00 8.11 -33.49
C PRO A 171 -41.53 6.65 -33.36
N SER A 172 -40.42 6.44 -32.65
CA SER A 172 -40.02 5.12 -32.15
C SER A 172 -39.52 5.23 -30.72
N THR A 173 -40.06 4.36 -29.90
CA THR A 173 -39.93 4.19 -28.44
C THR A 173 -38.51 3.85 -27.96
N PRO A 174 -38.16 4.10 -26.68
CA PRO A 174 -36.80 3.94 -26.18
C PRO A 174 -36.48 2.47 -25.83
N SER A 175 -35.28 2.01 -26.20
CA SER A 175 -34.74 0.71 -25.80
C SER A 175 -33.39 0.87 -25.09
N SER A 176 -33.45 0.54 -23.80
CA SER A 176 -32.46 0.14 -22.81
C SER A 176 -30.95 0.07 -23.16
N ILE A 177 -30.19 0.74 -22.28
CA ILE A 177 -28.88 0.43 -21.69
C ILE A 177 -28.26 -0.91 -22.14
N LYS A 178 -27.09 -0.85 -22.77
CA LYS A 178 -26.23 -2.02 -23.01
C LYS A 178 -24.77 -1.67 -22.70
N VAL A 179 -24.25 -2.21 -21.60
CA VAL A 179 -22.82 -2.18 -21.27
C VAL A 179 -22.19 -3.44 -21.84
N SER A 180 -21.18 -3.33 -22.71
CA SER A 180 -20.26 -4.44 -23.07
C SER A 180 -18.97 -3.90 -23.72
N PRO A 181 -17.84 -4.63 -23.60
CA PRO A 181 -16.50 -4.06 -23.69
C PRO A 181 -15.76 -4.33 -25.02
N THR A 182 -14.68 -3.56 -25.21
CA THR A 182 -13.48 -3.84 -26.02
C THR A 182 -13.46 -3.31 -27.45
N GLY A 183 -12.42 -2.51 -27.77
CA GLY A 183 -11.91 -2.43 -29.15
C GLY A 183 -11.28 -1.10 -29.55
N GLN A 184 -9.96 -1.02 -29.37
CA GLN A 184 -9.02 -0.08 -29.98
C GLN A 184 -9.29 0.30 -31.45
N SER A 185 -8.87 1.53 -31.76
CA SER A 185 -8.80 2.15 -33.08
C SER A 185 -7.86 1.43 -34.07
N GLU A 186 -8.26 1.38 -35.33
CA GLU A 186 -7.34 1.35 -36.48
C GLU A 186 -7.64 2.53 -37.43
N SER A 187 -6.58 3.16 -37.91
CA SER A 187 -6.56 4.13 -38.99
C SER A 187 -5.40 3.78 -39.92
N GLY A 188 -5.64 3.78 -41.24
CA GLY A 188 -4.58 3.82 -42.24
C GLY A 188 -4.72 2.83 -43.39
N ASN A 189 -5.35 3.29 -44.46
CA ASN A 189 -5.50 2.64 -45.77
C ASN A 189 -4.19 2.71 -46.61
N LEU A 190 -3.86 1.66 -47.38
CA LEU A 190 -3.23 1.74 -48.72
C LEU A 190 -3.19 0.35 -49.41
N GLU A 191 -3.57 0.35 -50.68
CA GLU A 191 -3.83 -0.79 -51.56
C GLU A 191 -2.59 -1.65 -51.89
N ASN A 192 -2.75 -2.98 -51.93
CA ASN A 192 -2.03 -3.83 -52.89
C ASN A 192 -2.77 -5.17 -53.14
N ARG A 193 -2.80 -5.61 -54.40
CA ARG A 193 -3.55 -6.76 -54.90
C ARG A 193 -2.77 -8.07 -54.72
N SER A 194 -3.46 -9.13 -54.27
CA SER A 194 -3.27 -10.49 -54.78
C SER A 194 -4.38 -11.43 -54.30
N ASN A 195 -4.96 -12.17 -55.26
CA ASN A 195 -5.93 -13.27 -55.10
C ASN A 195 -5.62 -14.21 -53.92
N ILE A 196 -6.66 -14.84 -53.34
CA ILE A 196 -6.84 -16.31 -53.22
C ILE A 196 -8.07 -16.64 -52.34
N LYS A 197 -9.07 -17.30 -52.97
CA LYS A 197 -9.86 -18.45 -52.51
C LYS A 197 -10.74 -18.33 -51.24
N LEU A 198 -12.06 -18.32 -51.47
CA LEU A 198 -13.05 -18.81 -50.50
C LEU A 198 -12.94 -20.33 -50.34
N PRO A 199 -13.24 -20.84 -49.14
CA PRO A 199 -14.23 -21.91 -49.02
C PRO A 199 -15.39 -21.53 -48.09
N ALA A 200 -16.50 -22.22 -48.33
CA ALA A 200 -17.79 -22.04 -47.70
C ALA A 200 -17.99 -22.89 -46.43
N THR A 201 -18.87 -22.38 -45.55
CA THR A 201 -19.84 -23.02 -44.64
C THR A 201 -19.41 -24.14 -43.67
N GLY A 202 -19.77 -23.97 -42.40
CA GLY A 202 -19.81 -25.05 -41.40
C GLY A 202 -20.39 -24.55 -40.06
N ASP A 203 -21.59 -25.02 -39.74
CA ASP A 203 -22.55 -24.56 -38.74
C ASP A 203 -22.17 -24.63 -37.25
N ASP A 204 -22.86 -23.78 -36.48
CA ASP A 204 -23.51 -23.95 -35.17
C ASP A 204 -22.82 -24.69 -34.00
N ASN A 205 -22.61 -23.94 -32.89
CA ASN A 205 -23.17 -24.28 -31.57
C ASN A 205 -22.95 -23.18 -30.51
N ALA A 206 -23.99 -22.94 -29.72
CA ALA A 206 -24.04 -22.00 -28.61
C ALA A 206 -22.93 -22.21 -27.56
N THR A 207 -22.31 -21.12 -27.11
CA THR A 207 -21.92 -20.96 -25.70
C THR A 207 -21.74 -19.48 -25.37
N VAL A 208 -22.71 -18.95 -24.63
CA VAL A 208 -22.58 -17.69 -23.90
C VAL A 208 -21.58 -17.94 -22.76
N LEU A 209 -20.39 -17.35 -22.84
CA LEU A 209 -19.45 -17.31 -21.73
C LEU A 209 -19.63 -16.00 -20.96
N LEU A 210 -20.28 -16.12 -19.80
CA LEU A 210 -20.24 -15.15 -18.72
C LEU A 210 -18.78 -14.93 -18.29
N VAL A 211 -18.23 -13.74 -18.57
CA VAL A 211 -16.99 -13.28 -17.92
C VAL A 211 -17.39 -12.28 -16.84
N GLY A 212 -17.54 -12.81 -15.62
CA GLY A 212 -17.87 -12.04 -14.43
C GLY A 212 -17.51 -12.84 -13.19
N PHE A 213 -16.23 -13.03 -12.93
CA PHE A 213 -15.72 -13.37 -11.60
C PHE A 213 -14.30 -12.82 -11.46
N GLY A 214 -14.20 -11.66 -10.79
CA GLY A 214 -12.96 -11.20 -10.20
C GLY A 214 -12.61 -12.14 -9.05
N LEU A 215 -11.53 -12.89 -9.22
CA LEU A 215 -10.96 -13.78 -8.22
C LEU A 215 -10.36 -12.93 -7.09
N LEU A 216 -11.05 -12.92 -5.95
CA LEU A 216 -10.47 -12.55 -4.66
C LEU A 216 -9.62 -13.74 -4.21
N MET A 217 -8.32 -13.70 -4.51
CA MET A 217 -7.33 -14.67 -4.04
C MET A 217 -7.06 -14.45 -2.55
N LEU A 218 -7.88 -15.05 -1.69
CA LEU A 218 -7.52 -15.25 -0.29
C LEU A 218 -6.62 -16.50 -0.20
N GLY A 219 -5.32 -16.27 0.00
CA GLY A 219 -4.34 -17.33 0.19
C GLY A 219 -4.66 -18.20 1.41
N LEU A 220 -4.81 -19.50 1.20
CA LEU A 220 -4.93 -20.53 2.23
C LEU A 220 -3.57 -21.17 2.49
N PHE A 221 -3.08 -21.16 3.74
CA PHE A 221 -2.13 -22.19 4.21
C PHE A 221 -2.45 -22.68 5.64
N ILE A 222 -3.18 -23.80 5.66
CA ILE A 222 -3.04 -25.04 6.44
C ILE A 222 -2.71 -25.02 7.96
N ARG A 223 -3.70 -25.53 8.73
CA ARG A 223 -3.74 -26.42 9.92
C ARG A 223 -2.49 -26.67 10.78
N LEU A 224 -2.72 -26.77 12.10
CA LEU A 224 -2.41 -27.98 12.86
C LEU A 224 -3.33 -28.18 14.08
N THR A 225 -3.64 -29.45 14.31
CA THR A 225 -4.62 -30.05 15.22
C THR A 225 -4.31 -29.88 16.71
N GLN A 226 -5.33 -29.70 17.54
CA GLN A 226 -5.27 -30.17 18.93
C GLN A 226 -6.54 -30.94 19.30
N LYS A 227 -6.26 -32.05 19.97
CA LYS A 227 -7.04 -33.28 20.17
C LYS A 227 -7.79 -33.18 21.49
N LYS A 228 -9.06 -33.61 21.52
CA LYS A 228 -9.84 -33.80 22.76
C LYS A 228 -9.10 -34.68 23.76
N ARG A 229 -9.17 -34.34 25.04
CA ARG A 229 -9.46 -35.31 26.12
C ARG A 229 -10.48 -34.73 27.10
N ALA A 230 -11.34 -35.64 27.54
CA ALA A 230 -12.45 -35.44 28.48
C ALA A 230 -11.96 -35.41 29.94
N LYS A 231 -12.89 -34.97 30.80
CA LYS A 231 -13.12 -35.30 32.22
C LYS A 231 -11.99 -35.96 33.01
#